data_AF-A0A9P4PCV3-F1
#
_entry.id   AF-A0A9P4PCV3-F1
#
_cell.length_a   1.000
_cell.length_b   1.000
_cell.length_c   1.000
_cell.angle_alpha   90.00
_cell.angle_beta   90.00
_cell.angle_gamma   90.00
#
_symmetry.space_group_name_H-M   'P 1'
#
loop_
_entity.id
_entity.type
_entity.pdbx_description
1 polymer ?
#
loop_
_entity_poly.entity_id
_entity_poly.type
_entity_poly.pdbx_seq_one_letter_code
_entity_poly.pdbx_strand_id
1 'polypeptide(L)'
;MAVSTNDEAKAILLKHYHLSGTLKELDSRQDHNYLVDTGAKRFILKLCVSEYGLPELEAQVSALQHLRSKPGVPRVPSVIPTTEGETIILLAIR
;
A
#
# COMPACT_ATOMS: atom_id res chain seq x y z
N MET A 1 4.44 9.47 24.09
CA MET A 1 5.34 8.73 23.16
C MET A 1 4.75 8.91 21.78
N ALA A 2 5.32 9.75 20.93
CA ALA A 2 4.86 9.87 19.55
C ALA A 2 5.27 8.58 18.83
N VAL A 3 4.29 7.78 18.40
CA VAL A 3 4.58 6.62 17.56
C VAL A 3 5.05 7.17 16.22
N SER A 4 6.22 6.73 15.77
CA SER A 4 6.71 7.14 14.46
C SER A 4 5.84 6.49 13.38
N THR A 5 5.57 7.20 12.27
CA THR A 5 4.82 6.66 11.13
C THR A 5 5.38 5.32 10.62
N ASN A 6 6.67 5.06 10.84
CA ASN A 6 7.31 3.78 10.51
C ASN A 6 6.84 2.63 11.42
N ASP A 7 6.67 2.86 12.72
CA ASP A 7 6.19 1.82 13.64
C ASP A 7 4.70 1.52 13.41
N GLU A 8 3.91 2.54 13.07
CA GLU A 8 2.54 2.35 12.57
C GLU A 8 2.52 1.56 11.27
N ALA A 9 3.38 1.89 10.30
CA ALA A 9 3.50 1.14 9.05
C ALA A 9 3.84 -0.35 9.30
N LYS A 10 4.73 -0.65 10.26
CA LYS A 10 5.00 -2.04 10.69
C LYS A 10 3.76 -2.71 11.26
N ALA A 11 3.04 -2.02 12.15
CA ALA A 11 1.83 -2.55 12.77
C ALA A 11 0.75 -2.85 11.72
N ILE A 12 0.57 -1.96 10.73
CA ILE A 12 -0.35 -2.15 9.61
C ILE A 12 0.03 -3.39 8.79
N LEU A 13 1.31 -3.53 8.42
CA LEU A 13 1.81 -4.67 7.64
C LEU A 13 1.61 -6.00 8.38
N LEU A 14 1.94 -6.03 9.67
CA LEU A 14 1.78 -7.24 10.47
C LEU A 14 0.30 -7.59 10.61
N LYS A 15 -0.56 -6.61 10.91
CA LYS A 15 -1.98 -6.84 11.18
C LYS A 15 -2.78 -7.24 9.95
N HIS A 16 -2.59 -6.56 8.83
CA HIS A 16 -3.47 -6.68 7.65
C HIS A 16 -2.88 -7.55 6.53
N TYR A 17 -1.58 -7.80 6.55
CA TYR A 17 -0.90 -8.55 5.51
C TYR A 17 -0.08 -9.74 6.05
N HIS A 18 0.02 -9.90 7.38
CA HIS A 18 0.93 -10.84 8.04
C HIS A 18 2.37 -10.74 7.52
N LEU A 19 2.78 -9.53 7.10
CA LEU A 19 4.12 -9.24 6.60
C LEU A 19 4.96 -8.56 7.68
N SER A 20 6.23 -8.93 7.73
CA SER A 20 7.24 -8.27 8.56
C SER A 20 8.54 -8.15 7.77
N GLY A 21 9.36 -7.15 8.12
CA GLY A 21 10.58 -6.84 7.39
C GLY A 21 11.12 -5.46 7.69
N THR A 22 12.10 -5.03 6.91
CA THR A 22 12.65 -3.68 7.01
C THR A 22 11.82 -2.71 6.18
N LEU A 23 11.60 -1.51 6.70
CA LEU A 23 10.91 -0.42 6.03
C LEU A 23 11.88 0.70 5.70
N LYS A 24 11.88 1.12 4.43
CA LYS A 24 12.54 2.34 3.98
C LYS A 24 11.49 3.26 3.37
N GLU A 25 11.31 4.43 3.97
CA GLU A 25 10.49 5.48 3.36
C GLU A 25 11.13 5.92 2.04
N LEU A 26 10.30 6.04 1.00
CA LEU A 26 10.69 6.50 -0.32
C LEU A 26 10.29 7.96 -0.47
N ASP A 27 11.15 8.76 -1.12
CA ASP A 27 10.82 10.14 -1.43
C ASP A 27 9.50 10.20 -2.20
N SER A 28 8.50 10.80 -1.56
CA SER A 28 7.16 10.92 -2.08
C SER A 28 6.61 12.29 -1.71
N ARG A 29 5.84 12.89 -2.61
CA ARG A 29 5.38 14.28 -2.48
C ARG A 29 4.09 14.42 -1.66
N GLN A 30 3.21 13.42 -1.70
CA GLN A 30 1.84 13.52 -1.16
C GLN A 30 1.48 12.32 -0.28
N ASP A 31 1.76 11.10 -0.73
CA ASP A 31 1.54 9.87 0.04
C ASP A 31 2.82 9.46 0.79
N HIS A 32 2.69 8.79 1.92
CA HIS A 32 3.84 8.09 2.50
C HIS A 32 3.98 6.72 1.82
N ASN A 33 5.05 6.57 1.04
CA ASN A 33 5.38 5.33 0.36
C ASN A 33 6.55 4.66 1.05
N TYR A 34 6.39 3.39 1.42
CA TYR A 34 7.46 2.61 2.06
C TYR A 34 7.83 1.41 1.20
N LEU A 35 9.13 1.25 0.96
CA LEU A 35 9.68 -0.03 0.51
C LEU A 35 9.71 -0.99 1.69
N VAL A 36 9.00 -2.10 1.55
CA VAL A 36 9.00 -3.22 2.48
C VAL A 36 9.90 -4.31 1.91
N ASP A 37 10.94 -4.70 2.64
CA ASP A 37 11.78 -5.85 2.28
C ASP A 37 11.63 -6.93 3.35
N THR A 38 11.04 -8.07 2.96
CA THR A 38 10.84 -9.24 3.84
C THR A 38 12.00 -10.23 3.78
N GLY A 39 13.07 -9.92 3.04
CA GLY A 39 14.17 -10.82 2.70
C GLY A 39 13.83 -11.80 1.57
N ALA A 40 12.58 -12.26 1.49
CA ALA A 40 12.11 -13.14 0.40
C ALA A 40 11.53 -12.35 -0.78
N LYS A 41 10.82 -11.25 -0.50
CA LYS A 41 10.14 -10.42 -1.50
C LYS A 41 10.14 -8.96 -1.07
N ARG A 42 9.96 -8.08 -2.05
CA ARG A 42 9.80 -6.64 -1.84
C ARG A 42 8.40 -6.18 -2.23
N PHE A 43 7.87 -5.26 -1.45
CA PHE A 43 6.56 -4.65 -1.64
C PHE A 43 6.66 -3.14 -1.47
N ILE A 44 5.65 -2.42 -1.95
CA ILE A 44 5.45 -1.01 -1.65
C ILE A 44 4.18 -0.89 -0.82
N LEU A 45 4.30 -0.43 0.42
CA LEU A 45 3.17 0.03 1.22
C LEU A 45 2.91 1.49 0.87
N LYS A 46 1.65 1.83 0.57
CA LYS A 46 1.22 3.20 0.33
C LYS A 46 0.23 3.62 1.40
N LEU A 47 0.51 4.72 2.09
CA LEU A 47 -0.40 5.37 3.03
C LEU A 47 -0.79 6.73 2.44
N CYS A 48 -2.05 6.87 2.05
CA CYS A 48 -2.57 8.10 1.45
C CYS A 48 -3.07 9.03 2.56
N VAL A 49 -2.59 10.26 2.61
CA VAL A 49 -3.08 11.28 3.56
C VAL A 49 -4.21 12.05 2.85
N SER A 50 -5.37 12.15 3.49
CA SER A 50 -6.67 12.29 2.82
C SER A 50 -6.94 13.65 2.14
N GLU A 51 -6.49 13.81 0.90
CA GLU A 51 -7.08 14.73 -0.08
C GLU A 51 -7.85 14.00 -1.18
N TYR A 52 -7.62 12.70 -1.36
CA TYR A 52 -8.35 11.84 -2.30
C TYR A 52 -9.60 11.25 -1.65
N GLY A 53 -10.73 11.29 -2.36
CA GLY A 53 -11.90 10.52 -1.99
C GLY A 53 -11.67 9.03 -2.21
N LEU A 54 -12.40 8.22 -1.44
CA LEU A 54 -12.46 6.76 -1.65
C LEU A 54 -12.80 6.38 -3.11
N PRO A 55 -13.73 7.06 -3.81
CA PRO A 55 -14.05 6.73 -5.20
C PRO A 55 -12.86 6.86 -6.16
N GLU A 56 -12.02 7.87 -5.97
CA GLU A 56 -10.82 8.08 -6.80
C GLU A 56 -9.81 6.95 -6.58
N LEU A 57 -9.63 6.48 -5.34
CA LEU A 57 -8.76 5.35 -5.04
C LEU A 57 -9.30 4.05 -5.65
N GLU A 58 -10.60 3.79 -5.54
CA GLU A 58 -11.25 2.62 -6.15
C GLU A 58 -11.11 2.64 -7.68
N ALA A 59 -11.27 3.80 -8.32
CA ALA A 59 -11.09 3.96 -9.76
C ALA A 59 -9.64 3.64 -10.18
N GLN A 60 -8.64 4.06 -9.40
CA GLN A 60 -7.24 3.74 -9.66
C GLN A 60 -6.96 2.24 -9.52
N VAL A 61 -7.50 1.58 -8.49
CA VAL A 61 -7.37 0.12 -8.30
C VAL A 61 -7.98 -0.62 -9.49
N SER A 62 -9.20 -0.23 -9.90
CA SER A 62 -9.89 -0.82 -11.06
C SER A 62 -9.11 -0.63 -12.36
N ALA A 63 -8.54 0.57 -12.58
CA ALA A 63 -7.70 0.84 -13.75
C ALA A 63 -6.45 -0.06 -13.78
N LEU A 64 -5.76 -0.25 -12.65
CA LEU A 64 -4.62 -1.15 -12.55
C LEU A 64 -5.00 -2.60 -12.87
N GLN A 65 -6.11 -3.10 -12.31
CA GLN A 65 -6.59 -4.45 -12.56
C GLN A 65 -6.97 -4.65 -14.04
N HIS A 66 -7.65 -3.68 -14.65
CA HIS A 66 -8.03 -3.69 -16.06
C HIS A 66 -6.82 -3.63 -16.99
N LEU A 67 -5.80 -2.83 -16.67
CA LEU A 67 -4.58 -2.81 -17.47
C LEU A 67 -3.85 -4.16 -17.39
N ARG A 68 -3.74 -4.78 -16.22
CA ARG A 68 -3.09 -6.10 -16.07
C ARG A 68 -3.74 -7.22 -16.86
N SER A 69 -5.04 -7.15 -17.11
CA SER A 69 -5.77 -8.20 -17.84
C SER A 69 -5.57 -8.12 -19.36
N LYS A 70 -4.99 -7.02 -19.87
CA LYS A 70 -4.83 -6.79 -21.31
C LYS A 70 -3.49 -7.30 -21.84
N PRO A 71 -3.48 -8.03 -22.97
CA PRO A 71 -2.23 -8.38 -23.64
C PRO A 71 -1.58 -7.13 -24.25
N GLY A 72 -0.25 -7.10 -24.26
CA GLY A 72 0.53 -6.05 -24.94
C GLY A 72 0.62 -4.70 -24.21
N VAL A 73 0.07 -4.57 -22.99
CA VAL A 73 0.23 -3.35 -22.19
C VAL A 73 1.54 -3.36 -21.38
N PRO A 74 2.07 -2.16 -21.00
CA PRO A 74 3.20 -2.07 -20.08
C PRO A 74 2.91 -2.78 -18.75
N ARG A 75 3.95 -3.31 -18.11
CA ARG A 75 3.82 -3.88 -16.76
C ARG A 75 3.39 -2.79 -15.79
N VAL A 76 2.25 -2.98 -15.15
CA VAL A 76 1.76 -2.12 -14.07
C VAL A 76 1.84 -2.83 -12.72
N PRO A 77 1.90 -2.09 -11.60
CA PRO A 77 1.91 -2.68 -10.26
C PRO A 77 0.74 -3.63 -10.01
N SER A 78 0.97 -4.66 -9.19
CA SER A 78 -0.12 -5.49 -8.64
C SER A 78 -0.62 -4.86 -7.35
N VAL A 79 -1.92 -4.66 -7.24
CA VAL A 79 -2.54 -4.45 -5.92
C VAL A 79 -2.59 -5.79 -5.22
N ILE A 80 -2.16 -5.83 -3.96
CA ILE A 80 -2.19 -7.02 -3.12
C ILE A 80 -3.28 -6.77 -2.07
N PRO A 81 -4.33 -7.60 -2.03
CA PRO A 81 -5.35 -7.46 -1.01
C PRO A 81 -4.78 -7.81 0.37
N THR A 82 -5.46 -7.35 1.41
CA THR A 82 -5.23 -7.80 2.79
C THR A 82 -5.48 -9.30 2.93
N THR A 83 -5.18 -9.84 4.10
CA THR A 83 -5.56 -11.20 4.48
C THR A 83 -7.08 -11.42 4.53
N GLU A 84 -7.88 -10.36 4.64
CA GLU A 84 -9.34 -10.41 4.65
C GLU A 84 -9.97 -10.11 3.26
N GLY A 85 -9.16 -9.70 2.28
CA GLY A 85 -9.56 -9.54 0.89
C GLY A 85 -9.76 -8.09 0.45
N GLU A 86 -9.65 -7.10 1.33
CA GLU A 86 -9.78 -5.68 0.98
C GLU A 86 -8.58 -5.19 0.17
N THR A 87 -8.83 -4.31 -0.80
CA THR A 87 -7.77 -3.66 -1.59
C THR A 87 -7.44 -2.25 -1.09
N ILE A 88 -8.36 -1.65 -0.32
CA ILE A 88 -8.23 -0.33 0.32
C ILE A 88 -8.75 -0.50 1.75
N ILE A 89 -7.99 -0.04 2.74
CA ILE A 89 -8.39 -0.03 4.16
C ILE A 89 -8.44 1.42 4.62
N LEU A 90 -9.54 1.80 5.27
CA LEU A 90 -9.62 3.07 5.98
C LEU A 90 -9.01 2.90 7.37
N LEU A 91 -7.96 3.68 7.66
CA LEU A 91 -7.26 3.64 8.92
C LEU A 91 -7.63 4.87 9.74
N ALA A 92 -8.08 4.65 10.98
CA ALA A 92 -8.15 5.72 11.98
C ALA A 92 -6.78 5.81 12.66
N ILE A 93 -5.93 6.71 12.15
CA ILE A 93 -4.63 6.99 12.76
C ILE A 93 -4.85 7.94 13.94
N ARG A 94 -4.18 7.70 15.08
CA ARG A 94 -4.36 8.46 16.34
C ARG A 94 -3.20 9.41 16.60
#